data_AF-A0A1I4E697-F1
#
_entry.id   AF-A0A1I4E697-F1
#
_cell.length_a   1.000
_cell.length_b   1.000
_cell.length_c   1.000
_cell.angle_alpha   90.00
_cell.angle_beta   90.00
_cell.angle_gamma   90.00
#
_symmetry.space_group_name_H-M   'P 1'
#
loop_
_entity.id
_entity.type
_entity.pdbx_description
1 polymer ?
#
loop_
_entity_poly.entity_id
_entity_poly.type
_entity_poly.pdbx_seq_one_letter_code
_entity_poly.pdbx_strand_id
1 'polypeptide(L)'
;MMAVADILLMLLPLGLFLAWRRLRPRTSTGPSPGLVLALAVGAALGIGAAIWFGQEGAMGRGEAYVPATLAPDGSITPGHGERRP
;
A
#
# COMPACT_ATOMS: atom_id res chain seq x y z
N MET A 1 17.95 -9.04 3.94
CA MET A 1 18.31 -8.11 5.04
C MET A 1 18.00 -6.64 4.74
N MET A 2 17.63 -6.24 3.51
CA MET A 2 17.28 -4.83 3.18
C MET A 2 15.90 -4.38 3.68
N ALA A 3 14.94 -5.31 3.80
CA ALA A 3 13.54 -4.98 4.08
C ALA A 3 13.31 -4.15 5.37
N VAL A 4 14.12 -4.35 6.42
CA VAL A 4 13.95 -3.60 7.67
C VAL A 4 14.35 -2.14 7.49
N ALA A 5 15.47 -1.88 6.80
CA ALA A 5 15.91 -0.52 6.51
C ALA A 5 14.90 0.21 5.63
N ASP A 6 14.35 -0.47 4.62
CA ASP A 6 13.34 0.08 3.72
C ASP A 6 12.05 0.44 4.48
N ILE A 7 11.59 -0.45 5.37
CA ILE A 7 10.43 -0.19 6.23
C ILE A 7 10.71 1.01 7.16
N LEU A 8 11.90 1.06 7.77
CA LEU A 8 12.25 2.16 8.68
C LEU A 8 12.34 3.49 7.93
N LEU A 9 12.92 3.53 6.73
CA LEU A 9 12.96 4.71 5.88
C LEU A 9 11.56 5.16 5.44
N MET A 10 10.69 4.21 5.09
CA MET A 10 9.29 4.49 4.76
C MET A 10 8.52 5.09 5.95
N LEU A 11 8.75 4.58 7.16
CA LEU A 11 8.08 5.04 8.38
C LEU A 11 8.72 6.29 9.00
N LEU A 12 9.94 6.64 8.60
CA LEU A 12 10.72 7.73 9.19
C LEU A 12 9.97 9.07 9.21
N PRO A 13 9.33 9.54 8.10
CA PRO A 13 8.63 10.82 8.11
C PRO A 13 7.47 10.84 9.11
N LEU A 14 6.73 9.74 9.22
CA LEU A 14 5.63 9.59 10.18
C LEU A 14 6.15 9.59 11.62
N GLY A 15 7.24 8.85 11.88
CA GLY A 15 7.89 8.80 13.20
C GLY A 15 8.36 10.19 13.64
N LEU A 16 9.01 10.94 12.75
CA LEU A 16 9.45 12.32 13.02
C LEU A 16 8.28 13.25 13.30
N PHE A 17 7.19 13.16 12.54
CA PHE A 17 5.99 13.96 12.78
C PHE A 17 5.37 13.66 14.15
N LEU A 18 5.25 12.39 14.53
CA LEU A 18 4.70 11.99 15.83
C LEU A 18 5.62 12.41 16.99
N ALA A 19 6.94 12.28 16.82
CA ALA A 19 7.92 12.74 17.80
C ALA A 19 7.83 14.25 18.01
N TRP A 20 7.82 15.04 16.93
CA TRP A 20 7.61 16.49 16.99
C TRP A 20 6.28 16.82 17.70
N ARG A 21 5.19 16.14 17.35
CA ARG A 21 3.88 16.39 17.96
C ARG A 21 3.85 16.10 19.47
N ARG A 22 4.64 15.13 19.94
CA ARG A 22 4.79 14.80 21.37
C ARG A 22 5.61 15.85 22.11
N LEU A 23 6.66 16.36 21.48
CA LEU A 23 7.63 17.28 22.06
C LEU A 23 7.28 18.76 21.87
N ARG A 24 6.32 19.09 20.98
CA ARG A 24 5.98 20.48 20.67
C ARG A 24 5.45 21.21 21.92
N PRO A 25 5.79 22.50 22.11
CA PRO A 25 5.19 23.32 23.14
C PRO A 25 3.67 23.39 23.00
N ARG A 26 2.94 23.40 24.13
CA ARG A 26 1.47 23.52 24.15
C ARG A 26 0.95 24.83 23.53
N THR A 27 1.81 25.84 23.41
CA THR A 27 1.53 27.13 22.78
C THR A 27 1.60 27.08 21.25
N SER A 28 2.11 26.00 20.66
CA SER A 28 2.20 25.84 19.20
C SER A 28 0.85 25.38 18.63
N THR A 29 0.28 26.20 17.74
CA THR A 29 -0.91 25.93 16.93
C THR A 29 -0.59 24.90 15.84
N GLY A 30 -0.32 23.66 16.23
CA GLY A 30 -0.21 22.57 15.27
C GLY A 30 -1.57 22.00 14.87
N PRO A 31 -1.60 21.02 13.95
CA PRO A 31 -2.84 20.48 13.39
C PRO A 31 -3.78 19.95 14.48
N SER A 32 -5.08 20.16 14.27
CA SER A 32 -6.12 19.77 15.22
C SER A 32 -6.13 18.25 15.43
N PRO A 33 -6.49 17.75 16.62
CA PRO A 33 -6.62 16.32 16.85
C PRO A 33 -7.58 15.63 15.86
N GLY A 34 -8.67 16.31 15.50
CA GLY A 34 -9.65 15.82 14.52
C GLY A 34 -9.04 15.61 13.14
N LEU A 35 -8.22 16.55 12.64
CA LEU A 35 -7.54 16.40 11.36
C LEU A 35 -6.58 15.20 11.35
N VAL A 36 -5.80 15.04 12.43
CA VAL A 36 -4.87 13.92 12.54
C VAL A 36 -5.62 12.58 12.59
N LEU A 37 -6.73 12.52 13.33
CA LEU A 37 -7.58 11.32 13.37
C LEU A 37 -8.20 11.01 12.00
N ALA A 38 -8.73 12.03 11.31
CA ALA A 38 -9.32 11.86 9.99
C ALA A 38 -8.32 11.32 8.98
N LEU A 39 -7.08 11.85 8.98
CA LEU A 39 -6.00 11.35 8.12
C LEU A 39 -5.61 9.91 8.47
N ALA A 40 -5.51 9.57 9.76
CA ALA A 40 -5.17 8.22 10.20
C ALA A 40 -6.25 7.21 9.77
N VAL A 41 -7.53 7.54 9.95
CA VAL A 41 -8.66 6.71 9.52
C VAL A 41 -8.68 6.58 7.99
N GLY A 42 -8.51 7.67 7.26
CA GLY A 42 -8.47 7.66 5.79
C GLY A 42 -7.34 6.79 5.25
N ALA A 43 -6.13 6.88 5.85
CA ALA A 43 -5.01 6.03 5.49
C ALA A 43 -5.29 4.55 5.78
N ALA A 44 -5.86 4.22 6.95
CA ALA A 44 -6.21 2.85 7.30
C ALA A 44 -7.25 2.26 6.33
N LEU A 45 -8.28 3.04 5.97
CA LEU A 45 -9.28 2.64 4.99
C LEU A 45 -8.66 2.44 3.60
N GLY A 46 -7.78 3.36 3.16
CA GLY A 46 -7.09 3.25 1.87
C GLY A 46 -6.21 2.01 1.78
N ILE A 47 -5.43 1.71 2.83
CA ILE A 47 -4.62 0.49 2.92
C ILE A 47 -5.52 -0.75 2.93
N GLY A 48 -6.59 -0.74 3.74
CA GLY A 48 -7.53 -1.86 3.81
C GLY A 48 -8.20 -2.13 2.46
N ALA A 49 -8.65 -1.08 1.77
CA ALA A 49 -9.22 -1.19 0.43
C ALA A 49 -8.20 -1.70 -0.59
N ALA A 50 -6.96 -1.21 -0.56
CA ALA A 50 -5.90 -1.67 -1.45
C ALA A 50 -5.58 -3.16 -1.24
N ILE A 51 -5.55 -3.62 0.02
CA ILE A 51 -5.36 -5.04 0.35
C ILE A 51 -6.56 -5.86 -0.15
N TRP A 52 -7.79 -5.39 0.10
CA TRP A 52 -9.01 -6.07 -0.33
C TRP A 52 -9.05 -6.23 -1.86
N PHE A 53 -8.95 -5.14 -2.60
CA PHE A 53 -8.97 -5.14 -4.06
C PHE A 53 -7.77 -5.88 -4.67
N GLY A 54 -6.60 -5.79 -4.03
CA GLY A 54 -5.40 -6.48 -4.49
C GLY A 54 -5.51 -8.00 -4.44
N GLN A 55 -6.38 -8.55 -3.58
CA GLN A 55 -6.58 -10.00 -3.49
C GLN A 55 -7.44 -10.57 -4.61
N GLU A 56 -8.34 -9.77 -5.22
CA GLU A 56 -9.25 -10.24 -6.28
C GLU A 56 -8.53 -10.55 -7.60
N GLY A 57 -7.37 -9.93 -7.85
CA GLY A 57 -6.56 -10.13 -9.07
C GLY A 57 -5.19 -10.76 -8.82
N ALA A 58 -4.91 -11.22 -7.59
CA ALA A 58 -3.61 -11.79 -7.26
C ALA A 58 -3.46 -13.21 -7.83
N MET A 59 -2.31 -13.48 -8.45
CA MET A 59 -1.91 -14.85 -8.80
C MET A 59 -1.83 -15.71 -7.55
N GLY A 60 -2.35 -16.93 -7.64
CA GLY A 60 -2.24 -17.92 -6.59
C GLY A 60 -0.78 -18.24 -6.27
N ARG A 61 -0.53 -18.63 -5.03
CA ARG A 61 0.82 -19.02 -4.59
C ARG A 61 1.26 -20.26 -5.39
N GLY A 62 2.34 -20.12 -6.17
CA GLY A 62 2.86 -21.20 -7.02
C GLY A 62 2.32 -21.21 -8.44
N GLU A 63 1.47 -20.24 -8.82
CA GLU A 63 1.08 -20.04 -10.21
C GLU A 63 2.21 -19.37 -11.00
N ALA A 64 2.40 -19.82 -12.24
CA ALA A 64 3.30 -19.19 -13.19
C ALA A 64 2.54 -18.08 -13.92
N TYR A 65 3.16 -16.91 -14.06
CA TYR A 65 2.58 -15.84 -14.84
C TYR A 65 2.60 -16.18 -16.33
N VAL A 66 1.43 -16.12 -16.97
CA VAL A 66 1.25 -16.17 -18.41
C VAL A 66 1.02 -14.73 -18.91
N PRO A 67 1.89 -14.19 -19.79
CA PRO A 67 1.75 -12.82 -20.26
C PRO A 67 0.53 -12.65 -21.16
N ALA A 68 0.01 -11.42 -21.22
CA ALA A 68 -1.07 -11.08 -22.14
C ALA A 68 -0.63 -11.25 -23.60
N THR A 69 -1.50 -11.81 -24.44
CA THR A 69 -1.23 -12.02 -25.87
C THR A 69 -2.29 -11.37 -26.75
N LEU A 70 -1.88 -10.93 -27.93
CA LEU A 70 -2.78 -10.40 -28.97
C LEU A 70 -3.09 -11.54 -29.95
N ALA A 71 -4.36 -11.84 -30.13
CA ALA A 71 -4.81 -12.83 -31.09
C ALA A 71 -4.83 -12.25 -32.52
N PRO A 72 -4.81 -13.12 -33.57
CA PRO A 72 -4.79 -12.67 -34.96
C PRO A 72 -6.03 -11.85 -35.39
N ASP A 73 -7.14 -11.99 -34.68
CA ASP A 73 -8.38 -11.22 -34.88
C ASP A 73 -8.37 -9.85 -34.17
N GLY A 74 -7.27 -9.51 -33.49
CA GLY A 74 -7.11 -8.27 -32.73
C GLY A 74 -7.66 -8.32 -31.31
N SER A 75 -8.21 -9.46 -30.86
CA SER A 75 -8.63 -9.62 -29.47
C SER A 75 -7.44 -9.77 -28.51
N ILE A 76 -7.55 -9.23 -27.30
CA ILE A 76 -6.52 -9.34 -26.26
C ILE A 76 -6.93 -10.46 -25.30
N THR A 77 -6.05 -11.44 -25.11
CA THR A 77 -6.15 -12.38 -23.99
C THR A 77 -5.38 -11.80 -22.80
N PRO A 78 -6.05 -11.45 -21.68
CA PRO A 78 -5.39 -10.89 -20.52
C PRO A 78 -4.38 -11.86 -19.91
N GLY A 79 -3.31 -11.31 -19.36
CA GLY A 79 -2.34 -12.10 -18.59
C GLY A 79 -2.98 -12.67 -17.34
N HIS A 80 -2.66 -13.91 -17.01
CA HIS A 80 -3.24 -14.65 -15.89
C HIS A 80 -2.21 -15.58 -15.26
N GLY A 81 -2.49 -16.09 -14.06
CA GLY A 81 -1.73 -17.16 -13.44
C GLY A 81 -2.19 -18.52 -13.95
N GLU A 82 -1.25 -19.41 -14.24
CA GLU A 82 -1.54 -20.81 -14.56
C GLU A 82 -0.79 -21.73 -13.60
N ARG A 83 -1.46 -22.79 -13.11
CA ARG A 83 -0.79 -23.80 -12.29
C ARG A 83 0.12 -24.64 -13.18
N ARG A 84 1.42 -24.67 -12.85
CA ARG A 84 2.32 -25.67 -13.44
C ARG A 84 1.95 -27.06 -12.92
N PRO A 85 1.83 -28.08 -13.79
CA PRO A 85 1.69 -29.46 -13.36
C PRO A 85 2.94 -29.97 -12.61
#